data_AF-Q5F8Z3-F1
#
_entry.id   AF-Q5F8Z3-F1
#
_cell.length_a   1.000
_cell.length_b   1.000
_cell.length_c   1.000
_cell.angle_alpha   90.00
_cell.angle_beta   90.00
_cell.angle_gamma   90.00
#
_symmetry.space_group_name_H-M   'P 1'
#
loop_
_entity.id
_entity.type
_entity.pdbx_description
1 polymer ?
#
loop_
_entity_poly.entity_id
_entity_poly.type
_entity_poly.pdbx_seq_one_letter_code
_entity_poly.pdbx_strand_id
1 'polypeptide(L)'
;MKWVTVVLSFALVCCQYSLWFGKGSIGRNSSLREQIAVQEEKNQTLALRNHSLAAEVYDLENGQEAISEIARVELGYIQDGETFYRLIRHNR
;
A
#
# COMPACT_ATOMS: atom_id res chain seq x y z
N MET A 1 0.09 40.76 -52.36
CA MET A 1 -1.09 40.07 -51.79
C MET A 1 -0.89 38.56 -51.58
N LYS A 2 -0.42 37.77 -52.56
CA LYS A 2 -0.26 36.29 -52.44
C LYS A 2 0.76 35.81 -51.40
N TRP A 3 1.81 36.59 -51.13
CA TRP A 3 2.84 36.22 -50.14
C TRP A 3 2.32 36.29 -48.70
N VAL A 4 1.40 37.22 -48.41
CA VAL A 4 0.82 37.40 -47.07
C VAL A 4 -0.01 36.18 -46.68
N THR A 5 -0.77 35.61 -47.62
CA THR A 5 -1.59 34.41 -47.35
C THR A 5 -0.71 33.17 -47.11
N VAL A 6 0.43 33.04 -47.79
CA VAL A 6 1.38 31.93 -47.56
C VAL A 6 1.99 32.04 -46.16
N VAL A 7 2.48 33.22 -45.76
CA VAL A 7 3.05 33.44 -44.42
C VAL A 7 2.00 33.18 -43.33
N LEU A 8 0.76 33.65 -43.52
CA LEU A 8 -0.33 33.42 -42.56
C LEU A 8 -0.68 31.93 -42.44
N SER A 9 -0.72 31.21 -43.57
CA SER A 9 -0.96 29.76 -43.55
C SER A 9 0.14 29.00 -42.82
N PHE A 10 1.40 29.38 -43.04
CA PHE A 10 2.54 28.78 -42.35
C PHE A 10 2.52 29.08 -40.86
N ALA A 11 2.17 30.31 -40.46
CA ALA A 11 1.98 30.69 -39.07
C ALA A 11 0.84 29.90 -38.41
N LEU A 12 -0.28 29.65 -39.11
CA LEU A 12 -1.37 28.81 -38.62
C LEU A 12 -0.92 27.36 -38.40
N VAL A 13 -0.19 26.79 -39.37
CA VAL A 13 0.34 25.42 -39.27
C VAL A 13 1.33 25.32 -38.11
N CYS A 14 2.29 26.25 -38.01
CA CYS A 14 3.22 26.32 -36.88
C CYS A 14 2.51 26.51 -35.54
N CYS A 15 1.45 27.33 -35.48
CA CYS A 15 0.64 27.51 -34.28
C CYS A 15 -0.06 26.21 -33.90
N GLN A 16 -0.65 25.50 -34.87
CA GLN A 16 -1.31 24.22 -34.64
C GLN A 16 -0.32 23.14 -34.17
N TYR A 17 0.86 23.07 -34.78
CA TYR A 17 1.94 22.17 -34.34
C TYR A 17 2.45 22.53 -32.95
N SER A 18 2.66 23.82 -32.65
CA SER A 18 3.09 24.30 -31.34
C SER A 18 2.03 24.07 -30.25
N LEU A 19 0.74 24.12 -30.62
CA LEU A 19 -0.34 23.81 -29.70
C LEU A 19 -0.38 22.31 -29.36
N TRP A 20 -0.13 21.45 -30.36
CA TRP A 20 -0.06 20.00 -30.18
C TRP A 20 1.23 19.52 -29.50
N PHE A 21 2.39 20.06 -29.86
CA PHE A 21 3.71 19.63 -29.35
C PHE A 21 4.29 20.50 -28.22
N GLY A 22 3.98 21.79 -28.18
CA GLY A 22 4.77 22.76 -27.43
C GLY A 22 4.32 23.02 -26.00
N LYS A 23 3.02 23.24 -25.72
CA LYS A 23 2.60 23.82 -24.42
C LYS A 23 1.27 23.32 -23.83
N GLY A 24 0.50 22.51 -24.56
CA GLY A 24 -0.94 22.40 -24.33
C GLY A 24 -1.50 21.14 -23.66
N SER A 25 -1.17 19.92 -24.10
CA SER A 25 -2.09 18.79 -23.82
C SER A 25 -1.50 17.49 -23.25
N ILE A 26 -0.27 17.09 -23.57
CA ILE A 26 0.19 15.73 -23.19
C ILE A 26 1.34 15.75 -22.15
N GLY A 27 2.22 16.77 -22.16
CA GLY A 27 3.40 16.81 -21.28
C GLY A 27 3.17 17.34 -19.85
N ARG A 28 2.11 18.13 -19.60
CA ARG A 28 1.83 18.65 -18.25
C ARG A 28 1.14 17.65 -17.33
N ASN A 29 0.38 16.72 -17.91
CA ASN A 29 -0.18 15.61 -17.15
C ASN A 29 0.79 14.44 -17.04
N SER A 30 1.83 14.34 -17.89
CA SER A 30 2.82 13.26 -17.74
C SER A 30 3.64 13.44 -16.47
N SER A 31 4.12 14.65 -16.13
CA SER A 31 4.92 14.82 -14.90
C SER A 31 4.11 14.61 -13.63
N LEU A 32 2.82 15.01 -13.60
CA LEU A 32 1.95 14.74 -12.45
C LEU A 32 1.55 13.26 -12.38
N ARG A 33 1.26 12.62 -13.52
CA ARG A 33 0.99 11.17 -13.58
C ARG A 33 2.21 10.34 -13.24
N GLU A 34 3.40 10.78 -13.63
CA GLU A 34 4.67 10.14 -13.33
C GLU A 34 4.99 10.28 -11.83
N GLN A 35 4.79 11.46 -11.25
CA GLN A 35 4.91 11.62 -9.79
C GLN A 35 3.88 10.77 -9.03
N ILE A 36 2.63 10.68 -9.51
CA ILE A 36 1.61 9.80 -8.93
C ILE A 36 2.04 8.33 -9.08
N ALA A 37 2.51 7.90 -10.25
CA ALA A 37 2.92 6.53 -10.51
C ALA A 37 4.12 6.12 -9.64
N VAL A 38 5.14 6.97 -9.53
CA VAL A 38 6.30 6.76 -8.65
C VAL A 38 5.86 6.74 -7.18
N GLN A 39 4.93 7.59 -6.79
CA GLN A 39 4.42 7.62 -5.43
C GLN A 39 3.54 6.41 -5.11
N GLU A 40 2.77 5.92 -6.08
CA GLU A 40 1.89 4.76 -5.95
C GLU A 40 2.69 3.46 -5.86
N GLU A 41 3.75 3.30 -6.66
CA GLU A 41 4.69 2.18 -6.54
C GLU A 41 5.37 2.16 -5.15
N LYS A 42 5.81 3.33 -4.66
CA LYS A 42 6.35 3.46 -3.30
C LYS A 42 5.30 3.12 -2.24
N ASN A 43 4.07 3.59 -2.41
CA ASN A 43 2.98 3.33 -1.47
C ASN A 43 2.61 1.84 -1.43
N GLN A 44 2.54 1.17 -2.58
CA GLN A 44 2.30 -0.28 -2.65
C GLN A 44 3.41 -1.07 -1.93
N THR A 45 4.67 -0.69 -2.12
CA THR A 45 5.80 -1.32 -1.43
C THR A 45 5.72 -1.13 0.08
N LEU A 46 5.33 0.07 0.53
CA LEU A 46 5.14 0.37 1.96
C LEU A 46 3.93 -0.37 2.54
N ALA A 47 2.82 -0.47 1.81
CA ALA A 47 1.61 -1.16 2.23
C ALA A 47 1.85 -2.66 2.42
N LEU A 48 2.61 -3.30 1.50
CA LEU A 48 3.01 -4.70 1.62
C LEU A 48 3.86 -4.95 2.86
N ARG A 49 4.84 -4.06 3.14
CA ARG A 49 5.67 -4.14 4.36
C ARG A 49 4.87 -3.90 5.63
N ASN A 50 3.93 -2.96 5.60
CA ASN A 50 3.07 -2.69 6.74
C ASN A 50 2.18 -3.90 7.04
N HIS A 51 1.64 -4.55 6.01
CA HIS A 51 0.84 -5.76 6.18
C HIS A 51 1.67 -6.92 6.75
N SER A 52 2.90 -7.14 6.27
CA SER A 52 3.77 -8.18 6.82
C SER A 52 4.15 -7.90 8.28
N LEU A 53 4.45 -6.64 8.61
CA LEU A 53 4.80 -6.25 9.97
C LEU A 53 3.59 -6.34 10.92
N ALA A 54 2.39 -5.99 10.44
CA ALA A 54 1.15 -6.15 11.21
C ALA A 54 0.85 -7.62 11.50
N ALA A 55 1.09 -8.51 10.51
CA ALA A 55 0.97 -9.95 10.72
C ALA A 55 2.02 -10.47 11.72
N GLU A 56 3.27 -10.00 11.65
CA GLU A 56 4.31 -10.38 12.60
C GLU A 56 4.01 -9.89 14.02
N VAL A 57 3.51 -8.65 14.18
CA VAL A 57 3.06 -8.13 15.49
C VAL A 57 1.91 -8.96 16.03
N TYR A 58 0.93 -9.29 15.19
CA TYR A 58 -0.17 -10.15 15.57
C TYR A 58 0.34 -11.53 15.99
N ASP A 59 1.26 -12.15 15.24
CA ASP A 59 1.85 -13.44 15.60
C ASP A 59 2.72 -13.37 16.87
N LEU A 60 3.35 -12.23 17.18
CA LEU A 60 4.09 -12.02 18.43
C LEU A 60 3.15 -11.83 19.63
N GLU A 61 2.05 -11.10 19.46
CA GLU A 61 1.03 -10.91 20.49
C GLU A 61 0.31 -12.23 20.78
N ASN A 62 -0.21 -12.88 19.75
CA ASN A 62 -0.87 -14.18 19.89
C ASN A 62 0.13 -15.32 20.15
N GLY A 63 1.41 -15.16 19.79
CA GLY A 63 2.45 -16.14 20.11
C GLY A 63 2.73 -16.19 21.61
N GLN A 64 2.63 -15.07 22.31
CA GLN A 64 2.66 -15.07 23.78
C GLN A 64 1.40 -15.73 24.37
N GLU A 65 0.24 -15.55 23.73
CA GLU A 65 -0.99 -16.26 24.09
C GLU A 65 -0.87 -17.77 23.81
N ALA A 66 -0.21 -18.17 22.72
CA ALA A 66 0.11 -19.57 22.42
C ALA A 66 1.08 -20.16 23.45
N ILE A 67 2.09 -19.39 23.91
CA ILE A 67 2.98 -19.81 24.99
C ILE A 67 2.21 -19.96 26.31
N SER A 68 1.30 -19.04 26.62
CA SER A 68 0.49 -19.12 27.84
C SER A 68 -0.47 -20.32 27.80
N GLU A 69 -1.03 -20.64 26.63
CA GLU A 69 -1.84 -21.84 26.41
C GLU A 69 -1.01 -23.13 26.62
N ILE A 70 0.20 -23.21 26.04
CA ILE A 70 1.12 -24.35 26.26
C ILE A 70 1.50 -24.46 27.75
N ALA A 71 1.83 -23.34 28.39
CA ALA A 71 2.14 -23.27 29.81
C ALA A 71 0.97 -23.78 30.68
N ARG A 72 -0.28 -23.45 30.33
CA ARG A 72 -1.49 -23.88 31.05
C ARG A 72 -1.84 -25.35 30.82
N VAL A 73 -1.74 -25.82 29.57
CA VAL A 73 -2.17 -27.18 29.18
C VAL A 73 -1.11 -28.23 29.50
N GLU A 74 0.15 -27.99 29.15
CA GLU A 74 1.22 -28.99 29.30
C GLU A 74 1.91 -28.94 30.66
N LEU A 75 2.20 -27.72 31.14
CA LEU A 75 2.97 -27.53 32.37
C LEU A 75 2.08 -27.30 33.59
N GLY A 76 0.78 -27.06 33.40
CA GLY A 76 -0.16 -26.78 34.48
C GLY A 76 0.15 -25.49 35.23
N TYR A 77 0.79 -24.52 34.57
CA TYR A 77 1.02 -23.20 35.15
C TYR A 77 -0.31 -22.44 35.32
N ILE A 78 -0.48 -21.84 36.49
CA ILE A 78 -1.68 -21.09 36.90
C ILE A 78 -1.22 -19.67 37.22
N GLN A 79 -1.84 -18.65 36.63
CA GLN A 79 -1.51 -17.26 36.94
C GLN A 79 -2.12 -16.84 38.29
N ASP A 80 -1.50 -15.86 38.96
CA ASP A 80 -2.02 -15.31 40.22
C ASP A 80 -3.48 -14.84 40.05
N GLY A 81 -4.39 -15.44 40.81
CA GLY A 81 -5.83 -15.15 40.78
C GLY A 81 -6.70 -16.12 39.98
N GLU A 82 -6.11 -17.09 39.27
CA GLU A 82 -6.85 -18.11 38.52
C GLU A 82 -7.21 -19.33 39.41
N THR A 83 -8.39 -19.94 39.17
CA THR A 83 -8.83 -21.17 39.85
C THR A 83 -8.77 -22.35 38.89
N PHE A 84 -7.90 -23.33 39.16
CA PHE A 84 -7.72 -24.51 38.31
C PHE A 84 -8.76 -25.59 38.60
N TYR A 85 -9.51 -26.00 37.58
CA TYR A 85 -10.51 -27.08 37.67
C TYR A 85 -9.97 -28.36 37.04
N ARG A 86 -9.57 -29.32 37.86
CA ARG A 86 -9.23 -30.67 37.37
C ARG A 86 -10.49 -31.49 37.22
N LEU A 87 -10.91 -31.73 35.97
CA LEU A 87 -11.99 -32.65 35.67
C LEU A 87 -11.56 -34.09 35.96
N ILE A 88 -11.86 -34.58 37.17
CA ILE A 88 -11.78 -36.00 37.46
C ILE A 88 -13.00 -36.68 36.81
N ARG A 89 -12.80 -37.40 35.71
CA ARG A 89 -13.84 -38.34 35.24
C ARG A 89 -14.05 -39.36 36.36
N HIS A 90 -15.19 -39.28 37.03
CA HIS A 90 -15.65 -40.34 37.88
C HIS A 90 -16.06 -41.50 36.97
N ASN A 91 -15.12 -42.39 36.69
CA ASN A 91 -15.40 -43.65 36.02
C ASN A 91 -16.19 -44.51 37.01
N ARG A 92 -17.48 -44.69 36.75
CA ARG A 92 -18.32 -45.63 37.50
C ARG A 92 -18.00 -47.05 37.05
#